data_AF-A0A1I7RJM0-F1
#
_entry.id   AF-A0A1I7RJM0-F1
#
_cell.length_a   1.000
_cell.length_b   1.000
_cell.length_c   1.000
_cell.angle_alpha   90.00
_cell.angle_beta   90.00
_cell.angle_gamma   90.00
#
_symmetry.space_group_name_H-M   'P 1'
#
loop_
_entity.id
_entity.type
_entity.pdbx_description
1 polymer ?
#
loop_
_entity_poly.entity_id
_entity_poly.type
_entity_poly.pdbx_seq_one_letter_code
_entity_poly.pdbx_strand_id
1 'polypeptide(L)'
;MHVAKVTPATFENGATIVDTGSDVLWVPKLGCQSYGPLVRKCPDVDTYDPAASSTAELTKQSFNIHYGRGYAKGYYYLDNFAFGPKNGPQLKFKEKVKFGAGDKMRYDDDGVLGLSFSESKRGATNIFEQAVKEGLMDKPIFTVFMWECFGAG
;
A
#
# COMPACT_ATOMS: atom_id res chain seq x y z
N MET A 1 -6.10 -2.98 -19.42
CA MET A 1 -5.70 -1.82 -18.60
C MET A 1 -5.13 -2.37 -17.30
N HIS A 2 -3.79 -2.46 -17.21
CA HIS A 2 -3.12 -3.02 -16.04
C HIS A 2 -2.76 -1.85 -15.12
N VAL A 3 -3.61 -1.64 -14.11
CA VAL A 3 -3.46 -0.66 -13.02
C VAL A 3 -2.48 -1.26 -11.99
N ALA A 4 -1.68 -0.44 -11.27
CA ALA A 4 -0.97 -0.94 -10.10
C ALA A 4 -1.97 -1.62 -9.18
N LYS A 5 -1.84 -2.94 -9.04
CA LYS A 5 -2.70 -3.73 -8.16
C LYS A 5 -2.30 -3.43 -6.74
N VAL A 6 -2.99 -2.49 -6.13
CA VAL A 6 -3.06 -2.39 -4.69
C VAL A 6 -4.52 -2.26 -4.40
N THR A 7 -5.08 -3.30 -3.82
CA THR A 7 -6.52 -3.49 -3.70
C THR A 7 -6.92 -3.47 -2.24
N PRO A 8 -7.11 -2.30 -1.60
CA PRO A 8 -7.65 -2.32 -0.24
C PRO A 8 -9.17 -2.41 -0.40
N ALA A 9 -9.78 -3.46 0.12
CA ALA A 9 -11.21 -3.63 0.45
C ALA A 9 -11.73 -5.07 0.28
N THR A 10 -10.99 -5.99 -0.36
CA THR A 10 -11.30 -7.42 -0.28
C THR A 10 -9.99 -8.20 -0.26
N PHE A 11 -9.50 -8.45 0.95
CA PHE A 11 -8.34 -9.28 1.22
C PHE A 11 -8.74 -10.75 1.06
N GLU A 12 -8.57 -11.30 -0.14
CA GLU A 12 -8.56 -12.76 -0.25
C GLU A 12 -7.21 -13.36 0.12
N ASN A 13 -6.05 -12.66 0.07
CA ASN A 13 -4.76 -13.22 0.60
C ASN A 13 -3.52 -12.29 0.83
N GLY A 14 -3.55 -10.96 0.67
CA GLY A 14 -2.35 -10.10 0.90
C GLY A 14 -2.65 -8.79 1.62
N ALA A 15 -2.19 -8.63 2.86
CA ALA A 15 -2.79 -7.69 3.81
C ALA A 15 -2.00 -6.39 4.00
N THR A 16 -2.28 -5.30 3.28
CA THR A 16 -1.80 -3.98 3.74
C THR A 16 -2.40 -3.66 5.10
N ILE A 17 -1.56 -3.37 6.09
CA ILE A 17 -2.00 -2.94 7.41
C ILE A 17 -2.60 -1.54 7.29
N VAL A 18 -3.81 -1.35 7.81
CA VAL A 18 -4.42 -0.02 7.94
C VAL A 18 -3.72 0.69 9.10
N ASP A 19 -3.02 1.78 8.81
CA ASP A 19 -2.23 2.50 9.80
C ASP A 19 -2.66 3.98 9.87
N THR A 20 -3.33 4.34 10.96
CA THR A 20 -3.72 5.73 11.22
C THR A 20 -2.60 6.57 11.85
N GLY A 21 -1.43 5.97 12.13
CA GLY A 21 -0.25 6.62 12.67
C GLY A 21 0.81 6.99 11.63
N SER A 22 0.63 6.58 10.37
CA SER A 22 1.48 6.98 9.24
C SER A 22 0.67 7.47 8.04
N ASP A 23 1.31 8.22 7.16
CA ASP A 23 0.74 8.92 6.01
C ASP A 23 1.15 8.33 4.66
N VAL A 24 1.99 7.29 4.67
CA VAL A 24 2.56 6.69 3.46
C VAL A 24 1.88 5.36 3.18
N LEU A 25 1.33 5.26 1.97
CA LEU A 25 1.00 4.00 1.35
C LEU A 25 2.28 3.34 0.79
N TRP A 26 2.56 2.11 1.19
CA TRP A 26 3.57 1.27 0.54
C TRP A 26 3.12 -0.18 0.45
N VAL A 27 3.59 -0.87 -0.57
CA VAL A 27 3.29 -2.29 -0.82
C VAL A 27 4.57 -3.07 -1.16
N PRO A 28 4.61 -4.39 -0.89
CA PRO A 28 5.67 -5.26 -1.36
C PRO A 28 5.77 -5.23 -2.89
N LYS A 29 6.99 -5.12 -3.42
CA LYS A 29 7.22 -5.22 -4.87
C LYS A 29 7.49 -6.67 -5.26
N LEU A 30 7.12 -7.06 -6.47
CA LEU A 30 7.44 -8.38 -7.00
C LEU A 30 8.96 -8.62 -6.96
N GLY A 31 9.37 -9.75 -6.38
CA GLY A 31 10.78 -10.12 -6.21
C GLY A 31 11.49 -9.42 -5.05
N CYS A 32 10.74 -8.88 -4.08
CA CYS A 32 11.30 -8.30 -2.87
C CYS A 32 12.06 -9.33 -2.01
N GLN A 33 12.89 -8.83 -1.09
CA GLN A 33 13.69 -9.64 -0.18
C GLN A 33 13.29 -9.39 1.28
N SER A 34 13.13 -10.47 2.05
CA SER A 34 12.68 -10.38 3.43
C SER A 34 13.65 -11.04 4.40
N TYR A 35 13.80 -10.46 5.59
CA TYR A 35 14.77 -10.92 6.58
C TYR A 35 14.18 -10.93 8.00
N GLY A 36 14.33 -12.05 8.73
CA GLY A 36 14.02 -12.09 10.16
C GLY A 36 13.24 -13.31 10.65
N PRO A 37 13.09 -13.50 11.98
CA PRO A 37 12.48 -14.69 12.55
C PRO A 37 10.93 -14.68 12.52
N LEU A 38 10.30 -13.54 12.23
CA LEU A 38 8.84 -13.37 12.14
C LEU A 38 8.36 -13.06 10.73
N VAL A 39 9.26 -13.16 9.75
CA VAL A 39 8.97 -12.84 8.35
C VAL A 39 8.22 -14.00 7.69
N ARG A 40 7.06 -13.71 7.10
CA ARG A 40 6.52 -14.51 6.00
C ARG A 40 7.36 -14.19 4.78
N LYS A 41 7.79 -15.17 3.97
CA LYS A 41 8.55 -14.84 2.74
C LYS A 41 7.80 -13.77 1.95
N CYS A 42 8.54 -12.81 1.36
CA CYS A 42 8.01 -11.89 0.36
C CYS A 42 7.02 -12.64 -0.52
N PRO A 43 5.75 -12.21 -0.54
CA PRO A 43 4.72 -13.06 -1.08
C PRO A 43 4.91 -13.18 -2.59
N ASP A 44 4.77 -14.38 -3.14
CA ASP A 44 4.81 -14.59 -4.60
C ASP A 44 3.53 -14.07 -5.29
N VAL A 45 2.51 -13.76 -4.48
CA VAL A 45 1.21 -13.19 -4.86
C VAL A 45 1.00 -11.87 -4.13
N ASP A 46 0.07 -11.05 -4.60
CA ASP A 46 -0.30 -9.78 -3.95
C ASP A 46 0.83 -8.75 -3.80
N THR A 47 1.89 -8.89 -4.60
CA THR A 47 2.94 -7.88 -4.79
C THR A 47 2.63 -6.95 -5.95
N TYR A 48 3.15 -5.73 -5.87
CA TYR A 48 3.17 -4.79 -6.99
C TYR A 48 4.27 -5.15 -8.00
N ASP A 49 3.87 -5.45 -9.24
CA ASP A 49 4.78 -5.61 -10.37
C ASP A 49 4.71 -4.37 -11.28
N PRO A 50 5.70 -3.46 -11.21
CA PRO A 50 5.74 -2.30 -12.08
C PRO A 50 5.93 -2.66 -13.56
N ALA A 51 6.56 -3.80 -13.89
CA ALA A 51 6.77 -4.21 -15.28
C ALA A 51 5.47 -4.68 -15.95
N ALA A 52 4.50 -5.15 -15.17
CA ALA A 52 3.18 -5.50 -15.65
C ALA A 52 2.23 -4.29 -15.81
N SER A 53 2.61 -3.10 -15.35
CA SER A 53 1.80 -1.89 -15.45
C SER A 53 2.30 -0.98 -16.58
N SER A 54 1.40 -0.66 -17.51
CA SER A 54 1.70 0.28 -18.60
C SER A 54 1.74 1.74 -18.16
N THR A 55 1.32 2.04 -16.93
CA THR A 55 1.24 3.39 -16.38
C THR A 55 2.22 3.64 -15.22
N ALA A 56 2.98 2.62 -14.84
CA ALA A 56 4.02 2.72 -13.83
C ALA A 56 5.15 3.65 -14.25
N GLU A 57 5.48 4.59 -13.37
CA GLU A 57 6.63 5.47 -13.50
C GLU A 57 7.49 5.38 -12.24
N LEU A 58 8.71 4.88 -12.38
CA LEU A 58 9.69 4.91 -11.29
C LEU A 58 10.11 6.35 -11.00
N THR A 59 9.95 6.79 -9.76
CA THR A 59 10.50 8.07 -9.33
C THR A 59 11.95 7.91 -8.88
N LYS A 60 12.74 8.99 -8.89
CA LYS A 60 14.13 8.98 -8.38
C LYS A 60 14.24 9.01 -6.85
N GLN A 61 13.11 8.97 -6.14
CA GLN A 61 13.06 9.09 -4.70
C GLN A 61 12.93 7.70 -4.06
N SER A 62 13.87 7.36 -3.17
CA SER A 62 13.76 6.19 -2.32
C SER A 62 12.95 6.49 -1.06
N PHE A 63 12.42 5.43 -0.45
CA PHE A 63 11.84 5.49 0.89
C PHE A 63 12.52 4.46 1.79
N ASN A 64 12.57 4.79 3.08
CA ASN A 64 13.02 3.90 4.14
C ASN A 64 12.20 4.20 5.38
N ILE A 65 11.26 3.31 5.71
CA ILE A 65 10.33 3.46 6.83
C ILE A 65 10.64 2.39 7.87
N HIS A 66 10.65 2.80 9.13
CA HIS A 66 10.92 1.94 10.27
C HIS A 66 9.67 1.76 11.13
N TYR A 67 9.35 0.51 11.45
CA TYR A 67 8.26 0.14 12.33
C TYR A 67 8.84 -0.67 13.50
N GLY A 68 9.13 0.03 14.60
CA GLY A 68 9.84 -0.55 15.75
C GLY A 68 11.22 -1.11 15.35
N ARG A 69 11.36 -2.44 15.40
CA ARG A 69 12.60 -3.16 14.98
C ARG A 69 12.58 -3.62 13.52
N GLY A 70 11.45 -3.50 12.85
CA GLY A 70 11.26 -3.80 11.43
C GLY A 70 11.49 -2.57 10.54
N TYR A 71 11.57 -2.82 9.23
CA TYR A 71 11.64 -1.74 8.24
C TYR A 71 11.14 -2.21 6.87
N ALA A 72 10.75 -1.25 6.03
CA ALA A 72 10.54 -1.42 4.61
C ALA A 72 11.32 -0.34 3.85
N LYS A 73 12.07 -0.75 2.81
CA LYS A 73 12.79 0.18 1.94
C LYS A 73 12.64 -0.18 0.48
N GLY A 74 12.67 0.85 -0.37
CA GLY A 74 12.54 0.71 -1.81
C GLY A 74 12.43 2.07 -2.47
N TYR A 75 11.62 2.17 -3.52
CA TYR A 75 11.44 3.38 -4.30
C TYR A 75 9.98 3.76 -4.43
N TYR A 76 9.72 5.06 -4.54
CA TYR A 76 8.39 5.52 -4.90
C TYR A 76 8.13 5.32 -6.38
N TYR A 77 6.93 4.86 -6.70
CA TYR A 77 6.38 4.80 -8.05
C TYR A 77 5.17 5.72 -8.12
N LEU A 78 4.95 6.29 -9.31
CA LEU A 78 3.73 6.98 -9.68
C LEU A 78 2.95 6.05 -10.62
N ASP A 79 1.74 5.64 -10.24
CA ASP A 79 0.91 4.75 -11.07
C ASP A 79 -0.58 4.98 -10.83
N ASN A 80 -1.42 4.47 -11.73
CA ASN A 80 -2.86 4.39 -11.51
C ASN A 80 -3.13 3.43 -10.34
N PHE A 81 -4.07 3.81 -9.48
CA PHE A 81 -4.40 3.07 -8.26
C PHE A 81 -5.91 2.90 -8.12
N ALA A 82 -6.33 1.80 -7.51
CA ALA A 82 -7.75 1.55 -7.26
C ALA A 82 -7.99 0.67 -6.04
N PHE A 83 -8.91 1.06 -5.15
CA PHE A 83 -9.45 0.19 -4.11
C PHE A 83 -10.47 -0.80 -4.70
N GLY A 84 -10.55 -2.02 -4.17
CA GLY A 84 -11.53 -3.04 -4.58
C GLY A 84 -11.06 -4.12 -5.59
N PRO A 85 -11.70 -5.31 -5.59
CA PRO A 85 -11.19 -6.54 -6.19
C PRO A 85 -10.90 -6.42 -7.69
N LYS A 86 -9.89 -7.16 -8.18
CA LYS A 86 -9.48 -7.17 -9.59
C LYS A 86 -10.64 -7.45 -10.57
N ASN A 87 -11.53 -8.36 -10.19
CA ASN A 87 -12.66 -8.79 -11.01
C ASN A 87 -14.01 -8.28 -10.48
N GLY A 88 -14.01 -7.16 -9.73
CA GLY A 88 -15.24 -6.60 -9.17
C GLY A 88 -15.24 -5.07 -9.15
N PRO A 89 -16.14 -4.46 -8.36
CA PRO A 89 -16.24 -3.02 -8.23
C PRO A 89 -14.93 -2.42 -7.71
N GLN A 90 -14.48 -1.35 -8.36
CA GLN A 90 -13.24 -0.66 -8.01
C GLN A 90 -13.47 0.84 -7.83
N LEU A 91 -12.98 1.39 -6.73
CA LEU A 91 -12.87 2.83 -6.51
C LEU A 91 -11.52 3.30 -7.05
N LYS A 92 -11.54 3.84 -8.28
CA LYS A 92 -10.35 4.23 -9.03
C LYS A 92 -10.00 5.69 -8.77
N PHE A 93 -8.73 5.95 -8.54
CA PHE A 93 -8.19 7.31 -8.57
C PHE A 93 -8.12 7.81 -10.00
N LYS A 94 -8.42 9.10 -10.16
CA LYS A 94 -8.39 9.85 -11.41
C LYS A 94 -6.96 10.24 -11.75
N GLU A 95 -6.20 10.72 -10.77
CA GLU A 95 -4.80 11.03 -10.91
C GLU A 95 -3.93 9.87 -10.43
N LYS A 96 -2.70 9.79 -10.96
CA LYS A 96 -1.74 8.78 -10.48
C LYS A 96 -1.42 9.00 -9.01
N VAL A 97 -1.30 7.91 -8.27
CA VAL A 97 -0.90 7.88 -6.86
C VAL A 97 0.59 7.63 -6.78
N LYS A 98 1.30 8.39 -5.95
CA LYS A 98 2.69 8.14 -5.63
C LYS A 98 2.80 7.31 -4.34
N PHE A 99 3.22 6.06 -4.45
CA PHE A 99 3.30 5.12 -3.32
C PHE A 99 4.63 4.36 -3.31
N GLY A 100 5.01 3.83 -2.14
CA GLY A 100 6.26 3.08 -1.97
C GLY A 100 6.13 1.65 -2.49
N ALA A 101 7.10 1.18 -3.27
CA ALA A 101 7.26 -0.23 -3.62
C ALA A 101 8.47 -0.79 -2.86
N GLY A 102 8.22 -1.65 -1.88
CA GLY A 102 9.24 -2.23 -1.01
C GLY A 102 10.04 -3.31 -1.72
N ASP A 103 11.34 -3.09 -1.90
CA ASP A 103 12.27 -4.07 -2.45
C ASP A 103 12.92 -4.91 -1.34
N LYS A 104 13.05 -4.37 -0.12
CA LYS A 104 13.62 -5.08 1.04
C LYS A 104 12.86 -4.78 2.32
N MET A 105 12.56 -5.81 3.08
CA MET A 105 11.82 -5.70 4.33
C MET A 105 12.41 -6.54 5.46
N ARG A 106 12.14 -6.11 6.69
CA ARG A 106 12.51 -6.82 7.91
C ARG A 106 11.32 -6.84 8.85
N TYR A 107 10.90 -8.04 9.23
CA TYR A 107 9.81 -8.32 10.18
C TYR A 107 8.40 -7.91 9.74
N ASP A 108 8.22 -7.30 8.57
CA ASP A 108 6.93 -6.83 8.05
C ASP A 108 6.93 -6.85 6.51
N ASP A 109 6.06 -7.67 5.95
CA ASP A 109 5.96 -7.95 4.52
C ASP A 109 4.55 -7.70 3.99
N ASP A 110 3.69 -7.14 4.82
CA ASP A 110 2.25 -7.04 4.60
C ASP A 110 1.88 -5.74 3.83
N GLY A 111 2.77 -4.74 3.85
CA GLY A 111 2.49 -3.42 3.29
C GLY A 111 1.69 -2.56 4.26
N VAL A 112 1.61 -1.26 4.01
CA VAL A 112 0.89 -0.33 4.87
C VAL A 112 0.05 0.63 4.03
N LEU A 113 -1.19 0.82 4.45
CA LEU A 113 -2.06 1.89 4.00
C LEU A 113 -2.08 2.98 5.08
N GLY A 114 -1.21 3.97 4.93
CA GLY A 114 -1.15 5.13 5.81
C GLY A 114 -2.36 6.06 5.62
N LEU A 115 -3.05 6.37 6.71
CA LEU A 115 -4.27 7.20 6.74
C LEU A 115 -4.17 8.37 7.73
N SER A 116 -2.98 8.67 8.27
CA SER A 116 -2.77 9.90 9.05
C SER A 116 -2.80 11.13 8.15
N PHE A 117 -2.83 12.32 8.76
CA PHE A 117 -2.62 13.57 8.03
C PHE A 117 -1.26 13.59 7.34
N SER A 118 -1.18 14.25 6.18
CA SER A 118 0.05 14.36 5.39
C SER A 118 1.19 15.02 6.18
N GLU A 119 2.34 14.33 6.26
CA GLU A 119 3.59 14.94 6.69
C GLU A 119 4.35 15.42 5.45
N SER A 120 4.50 16.74 5.32
CA SER A 120 5.07 17.43 4.13
C SER A 120 6.44 16.92 3.64
N LYS A 121 7.15 16.10 4.43
CA LYS A 121 8.53 15.69 4.19
C LYS A 121 8.69 14.37 3.43
N ARG A 122 7.67 13.51 3.35
CA ARG A 122 7.85 12.14 2.83
C ARG A 122 7.69 12.01 1.32
N GLY A 123 6.98 12.95 0.71
CA GLY A 123 6.88 13.08 -0.75
C GLY A 123 6.06 11.98 -1.45
N ALA A 124 5.39 11.10 -0.71
CA ALA A 124 4.34 10.21 -1.22
C ALA A 124 3.02 10.98 -1.37
N THR A 125 2.06 10.42 -2.10
CA THR A 125 0.70 10.96 -2.06
C THR A 125 0.00 10.48 -0.80
N ASN A 126 -0.60 11.41 -0.04
CA ASN A 126 -1.56 11.05 0.98
C ASN A 126 -2.85 10.55 0.30
N ILE A 127 -3.11 9.25 0.44
CA ILE A 127 -4.17 8.56 -0.32
C ILE A 127 -5.56 9.04 0.05
N PHE A 128 -5.78 9.39 1.32
CA PHE A 128 -7.06 9.87 1.83
C PHE A 128 -7.34 11.29 1.36
N GLU A 129 -6.37 12.20 1.51
CA GLU A 129 -6.47 13.58 1.01
C GLU A 129 -6.71 13.61 -0.51
N GLN A 130 -6.04 12.74 -1.27
CA GLN A 130 -6.26 12.63 -2.70
C GLN A 130 -7.68 12.14 -3.03
N ALA A 131 -8.19 11.13 -2.30
CA ALA A 131 -9.55 10.63 -2.52
C ALA A 131 -10.60 11.71 -2.27
N VAL A 132 -10.42 12.52 -1.22
CA VAL A 132 -11.27 13.68 -0.91
C VAL A 132 -11.19 14.72 -2.02
N LYS A 133 -9.97 15.10 -2.43
CA LYS A 133 -9.73 16.09 -3.48
C LYS A 133 -10.36 15.68 -4.82
N GLU A 134 -10.32 14.40 -5.16
CA GLU A 134 -10.88 13.86 -6.39
C GLU A 134 -12.40 13.63 -6.33
N GLY A 135 -13.02 13.83 -5.16
CA GLY A 135 -14.46 13.62 -4.96
C GLY A 135 -14.86 12.15 -5.05
N LEU A 136 -14.00 11.25 -4.56
CA LEU A 136 -14.25 9.80 -4.57
C LEU A 136 -15.12 9.33 -3.39
N MET A 137 -15.52 10.24 -2.51
CA MET A 137 -16.23 9.95 -1.26
C MET A 137 -17.36 10.95 -1.05
N ASP A 138 -18.51 10.50 -0.53
CA ASP A 138 -19.64 11.38 -0.21
C ASP A 138 -19.32 12.35 0.94
N LYS A 139 -18.46 11.91 1.86
CA LYS A 139 -17.96 12.69 3.00
C LYS A 139 -16.46 12.42 3.18
N PRO A 140 -15.68 13.39 3.67
CA PRO A 140 -14.26 13.21 3.97
C PRO A 140 -14.08 12.45 5.30
N ILE A 141 -14.61 11.23 5.36
CA ILE A 141 -14.60 10.37 6.55
C ILE A 141 -14.32 8.94 6.08
N PHE A 142 -13.44 8.23 6.77
CA PHE A 142 -13.30 6.79 6.69
C PHE A 142 -13.68 6.14 8.02
N THR A 143 -14.09 4.88 7.98
CA THR A 143 -14.35 4.09 9.19
C THR A 143 -13.58 2.78 9.10
N VAL A 144 -13.12 2.28 10.25
CA VAL A 144 -12.43 0.99 10.34
C VAL A 144 -13.28 0.09 11.23
N PHE A 145 -13.70 -1.05 10.69
CA PHE A 145 -14.35 -2.10 11.45
C PHE A 145 -13.34 -3.22 11.70
N MET A 146 -13.11 -3.54 12.97
CA MET A 146 -12.26 -4.65 13.40
C MET A 146 -13.12 -5.62 14.20
N TRP A 147 -12.92 -6.91 13.96
CA TRP A 147 -13.54 -7.98 14.74
C TRP A 147 -12.44 -8.84 15.35
N GLU A 148 -12.67 -9.31 16.57
CA GLU A 148 -11.73 -10.21 17.24
C GLU A 148 -11.85 -11.61 16.65
N CYS A 149 -10.76 -12.15 16.11
CA CYS A 149 -10.66 -13.57 15.80
C CYS A 149 -10.45 -14.35 17.10
N PHE A 150 -11.48 -15.00 17.62
CA PHE A 150 -11.31 -16.01 18.67
C PHE A 150 -10.66 -17.26 18.06
N GLY A 151 -9.35 -17.41 18.26
CA GLY A 151 -8.64 -18.63 17.90
C GLY A 151 -9.06 -19.79 18.79
N ALA A 152 -9.43 -20.93 18.19
CA ALA A 152 -9.40 -22.21 18.89
C ALA A 152 -7.96 -22.45 19.36
N GLY A 153 -7.79 -22.68 20.66
CA GLY A 153 -6.50 -23.00 21.29
C GLY A 153 -5.90 -24.32 20.83
#